data_AF-A0A437Q3H4-F1
#
_entry.id   AF-A0A437Q3H4-F1
#
_cell.length_a   1.000
_cell.length_b   1.000
_cell.length_c   1.000
_cell.angle_alpha   90.00
_cell.angle_beta   90.00
_cell.angle_gamma   90.00
#
_symmetry.space_group_name_H-M   'P 1'
#
loop_
_entity.id
_entity.type
_entity.pdbx_description
1 polymer ?
#
loop_
_entity_poly.entity_id
_entity_poly.type
_entity_poly.pdbx_seq_one_letter_code
_entity_poly.pdbx_strand_id
1 'polypeptide(L)'
;MMRQPEHLGDEESQHFTAVLAQCPELTALHGYIRAFAEILTTRSGQHLKDWITATCADDLPGLHTFAAGLEKDWDAVVQGLTTCWNSGPVEGRVNHIKMIKRQMFGRATLPLLRKRVLLTASRPPAQPVTAGQA
;
A
#
# COMPACT_ATOMS: atom_id res chain seq x y z
N MET A 1 6.84 8.73 -7.62
CA MET A 1 6.00 8.13 -8.67
C MET A 1 4.51 8.13 -8.36
N MET A 2 4.04 7.88 -7.12
CA MET A 2 2.60 7.98 -6.78
C MET A 2 2.15 9.37 -6.28
N ARG A 3 3.05 10.35 -6.18
CA ARG A 3 2.66 11.73 -5.87
C ARG A 3 2.05 12.34 -7.14
N GLN A 4 0.87 12.92 -7.00
CA GLN A 4 0.19 13.65 -8.05
C GLN A 4 1.11 14.74 -8.65
N PRO A 5 1.25 14.84 -9.98
CA PRO A 5 2.14 15.80 -10.62
C PRO A 5 1.81 17.25 -10.28
N GLU A 6 0.55 17.56 -9.96
CA GLU A 6 0.12 18.86 -9.45
C GLU A 6 0.67 19.23 -8.06
N HIS A 7 1.34 18.29 -7.37
CA HIS A 7 1.96 18.48 -6.07
C HIS A 7 3.50 18.42 -6.11
N LEU A 8 4.12 18.47 -7.28
CA LEU A 8 5.56 18.62 -7.43
C LEU A 8 5.92 20.12 -7.56
N GLY A 9 7.04 20.54 -6.97
CA GLY A 9 7.59 21.86 -7.26
C GLY A 9 8.00 21.99 -8.72
N ASP A 10 8.11 23.22 -9.23
CA ASP A 10 8.42 23.49 -10.64
C ASP A 10 9.76 22.86 -11.08
N GLU A 11 10.79 22.93 -10.23
CA GLU A 11 12.10 22.33 -10.50
C GLU A 11 12.06 20.80 -10.53
N GLU A 12 11.32 20.18 -9.61
CA GLU A 12 11.14 18.72 -9.57
C GLU A 12 10.38 18.22 -10.80
N SER A 13 9.35 18.95 -11.23
CA SER A 13 8.54 18.64 -12.42
C SER A 13 9.36 18.74 -13.71
N GLN A 14 10.21 19.76 -13.84
CA GLN A 14 11.11 19.91 -14.97
C GLN A 14 12.15 18.79 -15.03
N HIS A 15 12.79 18.47 -13.89
CA HIS A 15 13.77 17.39 -13.83
C HIS A 15 13.12 16.04 -14.15
N PHE A 16 11.93 15.77 -13.61
CA PHE A 16 11.17 14.56 -13.88
C PHE A 16 10.82 14.41 -15.36
N THR A 17 10.34 15.50 -15.99
CA THR A 17 10.04 15.52 -17.43
C THR A 17 11.29 15.25 -18.27
N ALA A 18 12.42 15.85 -17.91
CA ALA A 18 13.69 15.65 -18.61
C ALA A 18 14.20 14.20 -18.52
N VAL A 19 13.99 13.53 -17.38
CA VAL A 19 14.36 12.12 -17.20
C VAL A 19 13.44 11.20 -18.02
N LEU A 20 12.13 11.44 -18.02
CA LEU A 20 11.19 10.65 -18.83
C LEU A 20 11.48 10.77 -20.33
N ALA A 21 11.82 11.97 -20.81
CA ALA A 21 12.12 12.21 -22.22
C ALA A 21 13.35 11.43 -22.74
N GLN A 22 14.24 10.97 -21.84
CA GLN A 22 15.44 10.21 -22.21
C GLN A 22 15.19 8.71 -22.37
N CYS A 23 14.08 8.19 -21.85
CA CYS A 23 13.78 6.76 -21.82
C CYS A 23 12.30 6.49 -22.17
N PRO A 24 12.00 6.08 -23.42
CA PRO A 24 10.64 5.73 -23.84
C PRO A 24 9.97 4.67 -22.94
N GLU A 25 10.75 3.67 -22.50
CA GLU A 25 10.29 2.60 -21.62
C GLU A 25 9.88 3.15 -20.24
N LEU A 26 10.62 4.14 -19.73
CA LEU A 26 10.31 4.79 -18.46
C LEU A 26 9.06 5.67 -18.58
N THR A 27 8.87 6.31 -19.73
CA THR A 27 7.65 7.06 -20.05
C THR A 27 6.44 6.14 -20.08
N ALA A 28 6.53 5.00 -20.77
CA ALA A 28 5.46 4.00 -20.82
C ALA A 28 5.14 3.45 -19.41
N LEU A 29 6.18 3.06 -18.66
CA LEU A 29 6.06 2.59 -17.27
C LEU A 29 5.36 3.63 -16.39
N HIS A 30 5.74 4.91 -16.50
CA HIS A 30 5.11 5.99 -15.74
C HIS A 30 3.62 6.12 -16.07
N GLY A 31 3.25 6.05 -17.35
CA GLY A 31 1.86 6.06 -17.80
C GLY A 31 1.05 4.93 -17.19
N TYR A 32 1.57 3.71 -17.22
CA TYR A 32 0.90 2.55 -16.63
C TYR A 32 0.74 2.64 -15.11
N ILE A 33 1.77 3.09 -14.39
CA ILE A 33 1.67 3.30 -12.95
C ILE A 33 0.59 4.33 -12.61
N ARG A 34 0.50 5.42 -13.40
CA ARG A 34 -0.51 6.46 -13.20
C ARG A 34 -1.92 5.93 -13.47
N ALA A 35 -2.13 5.26 -14.60
CA ALA A 35 -3.41 4.64 -14.92
C ALA A 35 -3.84 3.63 -13.85
N PHE A 36 -2.92 2.83 -13.32
CA PHE A 36 -3.20 1.92 -12.22
C PHE A 36 -3.59 2.65 -10.93
N ALA A 37 -2.87 3.73 -10.57
CA ALA A 37 -3.20 4.54 -9.40
C ALA A 37 -4.60 5.18 -9.52
N GLU A 38 -5.01 5.58 -10.73
CA GLU A 38 -6.36 6.07 -11.00
C GLU A 38 -7.41 4.97 -10.79
N ILE A 39 -7.15 3.74 -11.26
CA ILE A 39 -8.03 2.58 -11.00
C ILE A 39 -8.17 2.32 -9.50
N LEU A 40 -7.06 2.38 -8.74
CA LEU A 40 -7.07 2.15 -7.29
C LEU A 40 -7.84 3.25 -6.53
N THR A 41 -7.63 4.52 -6.89
CA THR A 41 -8.22 5.67 -6.20
C THR A 41 -9.71 5.84 -6.52
N THR A 42 -10.08 5.65 -7.78
CA THR A 42 -11.48 5.69 -8.24
C THR A 42 -12.23 4.38 -8.02
N ARG A 43 -11.52 3.34 -7.57
CA ARG A 43 -12.09 2.02 -7.24
C ARG A 43 -12.79 1.35 -8.43
N SER A 44 -12.26 1.58 -9.62
CA SER A 44 -12.88 1.23 -10.90
C SER A 44 -12.34 -0.09 -11.46
N GLY A 45 -12.60 -1.19 -10.73
CA GLY A 45 -12.07 -2.53 -11.04
C GLY A 45 -12.38 -3.05 -12.44
N GLN A 46 -13.41 -2.55 -13.10
CA GLN A 46 -13.74 -2.88 -14.49
C GLN A 46 -12.63 -2.52 -15.50
N HIS A 47 -11.83 -1.49 -15.22
CA HIS A 47 -10.74 -1.06 -16.12
C HIS A 47 -9.45 -1.87 -15.94
N LEU A 48 -9.39 -2.75 -14.93
CA LEU A 48 -8.18 -3.48 -14.58
C LEU A 48 -7.76 -4.45 -15.69
N LYS A 49 -8.72 -5.07 -16.38
CA LYS A 49 -8.44 -6.04 -17.45
C LYS A 49 -7.83 -5.36 -18.68
N ASP A 50 -8.35 -4.19 -19.03
CA ASP A 50 -7.83 -3.39 -20.14
C ASP A 50 -6.41 -2.90 -19.81
N TRP A 51 -6.18 -2.48 -18.56
CA TRP A 51 -4.85 -2.11 -18.08
C TRP A 51 -3.84 -3.26 -18.15
N ILE A 52 -4.22 -4.47 -17.72
CA ILE A 52 -3.36 -5.67 -17.84
C ILE A 52 -3.02 -5.94 -19.31
N THR A 53 -4.02 -5.90 -20.19
CA THR A 53 -3.83 -6.14 -21.63
C THR A 53 -2.86 -5.12 -22.24
N ALA A 54 -3.00 -3.84 -21.89
CA ALA A 54 -2.13 -2.78 -22.38
C ALA A 54 -0.69 -2.94 -21.86
N THR A 55 -0.51 -3.21 -20.55
CA THR A 55 0.84 -3.41 -19.97
C THR A 55 1.58 -4.60 -20.55
N CYS A 56 0.87 -5.66 -20.94
CA CYS A 56 1.46 -6.84 -21.59
C CYS A 56 1.82 -6.62 -23.06
N ALA A 57 1.35 -5.55 -23.70
CA ALA A 57 1.69 -5.22 -25.09
C ALA A 57 3.06 -4.57 -25.23
N ASP A 58 3.54 -3.89 -24.18
CA ASP A 58 4.85 -3.25 -24.12
C ASP A 58 5.88 -4.17 -23.45
N ASP A 59 7.17 -4.02 -23.80
CA ASP A 59 8.26 -4.85 -23.23
C ASP A 59 8.72 -4.34 -21.84
N LEU A 60 7.82 -4.49 -20.86
CA LEU A 60 8.04 -4.07 -19.47
C LEU A 60 7.93 -5.28 -18.53
N PRO A 61 8.98 -6.13 -18.42
CA PRO A 61 8.91 -7.42 -17.71
C PRO A 61 8.54 -7.30 -16.22
N GLY A 62 8.88 -6.18 -15.59
CA GLY A 62 8.47 -5.88 -14.21
C GLY A 62 6.94 -5.71 -14.08
N LEU A 63 6.30 -5.08 -15.06
CA LEU A 63 4.84 -4.94 -15.10
C LEU A 63 4.15 -6.25 -15.49
N HIS A 64 4.73 -7.04 -16.39
CA HIS A 64 4.17 -8.35 -16.76
C HIS A 64 4.07 -9.27 -15.55
N THR A 65 5.13 -9.34 -14.75
CA THR A 65 5.15 -10.17 -13.54
C THR A 65 4.11 -9.69 -12.52
N PHE A 66 3.95 -8.38 -12.39
CA PHE A 66 2.93 -7.79 -11.53
C PHE A 66 1.50 -8.08 -12.03
N ALA A 67 1.24 -7.91 -13.33
CA ALA A 67 -0.04 -8.20 -13.96
C ALA A 67 -0.43 -9.67 -13.80
N ALA A 68 0.51 -10.59 -14.05
CA ALA A 68 0.30 -12.02 -13.81
C ALA A 68 0.01 -12.34 -12.33
N GLY A 69 0.55 -11.55 -11.39
CA GLY A 69 0.20 -11.63 -9.98
C GLY A 69 -1.25 -11.25 -9.71
N LEU A 70 -1.73 -10.17 -10.34
CA LEU A 70 -3.13 -9.73 -10.22
C LEU A 70 -4.11 -10.75 -10.80
N GLU A 71 -3.77 -11.37 -11.92
CA GLU A 71 -4.62 -12.40 -12.56
C GLU A 71 -4.78 -13.64 -11.68
N LYS A 72 -3.73 -14.04 -10.94
CA LYS A 72 -3.80 -15.20 -10.03
C LYS A 72 -4.82 -15.01 -8.91
N ASP A 73 -4.97 -13.80 -8.41
CA ASP A 73 -5.88 -13.44 -7.32
C ASP A 73 -7.06 -12.56 -7.82
N TRP A 74 -7.47 -12.75 -9.08
CA TRP A 74 -8.40 -11.85 -9.79
C TRP A 74 -9.66 -11.50 -8.99
N ASP A 75 -10.35 -12.51 -8.47
CA ASP A 75 -11.58 -12.30 -7.69
C ASP A 75 -11.32 -11.44 -6.45
N ALA A 76 -10.22 -11.69 -5.73
CA ALA A 76 -9.85 -10.93 -4.55
C ALA A 76 -9.51 -9.47 -4.91
N VAL A 77 -8.80 -9.25 -6.01
CA VAL A 77 -8.44 -7.90 -6.49
C VAL A 77 -9.69 -7.12 -6.91
N VAL A 78 -10.58 -7.73 -7.70
CA VAL A 78 -11.83 -7.09 -8.12
C VAL A 78 -12.72 -6.78 -6.92
N GLN A 79 -12.87 -7.70 -5.97
CA GLN A 79 -13.63 -7.45 -4.73
C GLN A 79 -12.99 -6.36 -3.87
N GLY A 80 -11.66 -6.31 -3.80
CA GLY A 80 -10.93 -5.26 -3.09
C GLY A 80 -11.17 -3.86 -3.66
N LEU A 81 -11.37 -3.76 -4.98
CA LEU A 81 -11.69 -2.50 -5.67
C LEU A 81 -13.18 -2.17 -5.63
N THR A 82 -14.07 -3.15 -5.69
CA THR A 82 -15.51 -2.88 -5.82
C THR A 82 -16.26 -2.80 -4.49
N THR A 83 -15.79 -3.46 -3.43
CA THR A 83 -16.51 -3.53 -2.14
C THR A 83 -16.04 -2.49 -1.12
N CYS A 84 -16.90 -2.07 -0.19
CA CYS A 84 -16.50 -1.16 0.89
C CYS A 84 -15.54 -1.79 1.93
N TRP A 85 -15.33 -3.11 1.87
CA TRP A 85 -14.51 -3.85 2.82
C TRP A 85 -13.02 -3.72 2.46
N ASN A 86 -12.18 -3.55 3.48
CA ASN A 86 -10.74 -3.51 3.33
C ASN A 86 -10.04 -4.26 4.48
N SER A 87 -8.82 -4.73 4.23
CA SER A 87 -8.02 -5.46 5.20
C SER A 87 -7.31 -4.56 6.23
N GLY A 88 -7.45 -3.24 6.14
CA GLY A 88 -6.68 -2.28 6.96
C GLY A 88 -6.77 -2.52 8.47
N PRO A 89 -7.97 -2.64 9.07
CA PRO A 89 -8.11 -2.94 10.50
C PRO A 89 -7.47 -4.27 10.91
N VAL A 90 -7.59 -5.29 10.07
CA VAL A 90 -7.04 -6.63 10.31
C VAL A 90 -5.51 -6.59 10.24
N GLU A 91 -4.96 -5.96 9.20
CA GLU A 91 -3.52 -5.76 9.00
C GLU A 91 -2.90 -4.94 10.13
N GLY A 92 -3.59 -3.89 10.58
CA GLY A 92 -3.17 -3.10 11.73
C GLY A 92 -3.05 -3.97 12.99
N ARG A 93 -4.02 -4.85 13.22
CA ARG A 93 -3.98 -5.79 14.36
C ARG A 93 -2.85 -6.82 14.21
N VAL A 94 -2.65 -7.36 13.01
CA VAL A 94 -1.55 -8.29 12.71
C VAL A 94 -0.20 -7.61 12.92
N ASN A 95 -0.04 -6.35 12.48
CA ASN A 95 1.17 -5.57 12.68
C ASN A 95 1.45 -5.32 14.17
N HIS A 96 0.41 -4.98 14.94
CA HIS A 96 0.52 -4.82 16.40
C HIS A 96 0.99 -6.12 17.08
N ILE A 97 0.43 -7.27 16.70
CA ILE A 97 0.85 -8.58 17.21
C ILE A 97 2.31 -8.89 16.83
N LYS A 98 2.69 -8.63 15.57
CA LYS A 98 4.07 -8.79 15.08
C LYS A 98 5.03 -7.89 15.86
N MET A 99 4.64 -6.66 16.16
CA MET A 99 5.43 -5.71 16.96
C MET A 99 5.65 -6.24 18.39
N ILE A 100 4.60 -6.70 19.07
CA ILE A 100 4.73 -7.31 20.41
C ILE A 100 5.67 -8.53 20.38
N LYS A 101 5.56 -9.38 19.35
CA LYS A 101 6.46 -10.53 19.19
C LYS A 101 7.91 -10.11 18.95
N ARG A 102 8.15 -9.04 18.17
CA ARG A 102 9.49 -8.47 17.91
C ARG A 102 10.11 -7.83 19.16
N GLN A 103 9.33 -7.19 20.03
CA GLN A 103 9.80 -6.72 21.34
C GLN A 103 10.32 -7.85 22.24
N MET A 104 9.98 -9.11 21.93
CA MET A 104 10.47 -10.31 22.61
C MET A 104 11.53 -11.07 21.82
N PHE A 105 12.15 -10.43 20.83
CA PHE A 105 13.16 -11.06 19.96
C PHE A 105 12.65 -12.34 19.28
N GLY A 106 11.35 -12.42 18.99
CA GLY A 106 10.73 -13.60 18.38
C GLY A 106 10.49 -14.78 19.32
N ARG A 107 10.92 -14.70 20.59
CA ARG A 107 10.87 -15.81 21.56
C ARG A 107 9.51 -16.03 22.22
N ALA A 108 8.51 -15.21 21.88
CA ALA A 108 7.16 -15.34 22.41
C ALA A 108 6.41 -16.50 21.73
N THR A 109 6.21 -17.60 22.44
CA THR A 109 5.27 -18.67 22.04
C THR A 109 3.83 -18.17 22.14
N LEU A 110 2.89 -18.84 21.46
CA LEU A 110 1.50 -18.40 21.39
C LEU A 110 0.85 -18.09 22.76
N PRO A 111 1.04 -18.91 23.82
CA PRO A 111 0.48 -18.60 25.14
C PRO A 111 1.01 -17.26 25.73
N LEU A 112 2.31 -17.01 25.58
CA LEU A 112 2.95 -15.80 26.09
C LEU A 112 2.56 -14.56 25.27
N LEU A 113 2.50 -14.72 23.94
CA LEU A 113 2.05 -13.67 23.03
C LEU A 113 0.60 -13.27 23.33
N ARG A 114 -0.29 -14.25 23.56
CA ARG A 114 -1.69 -14.01 23.95
C ARG A 114 -1.78 -13.19 25.24
N LYS A 115 -1.04 -13.58 26.29
CA LYS A 115 -1.02 -12.85 27.57
C LYS A 115 -0.57 -11.40 27.39
N ARG A 116 0.47 -11.15 26.59
CA ARG A 116 0.96 -9.79 26.32
C ARG A 116 -0.02 -8.95 25.52
N VAL A 117 -0.64 -9.51 24.48
CA VAL A 117 -1.65 -8.81 23.67
C VAL A 117 -2.83 -8.38 24.56
N LEU A 118 -3.32 -9.30 25.41
CA LEU A 118 -4.39 -8.98 26.37
C LEU A 118 -3.94 -7.88 27.33
N LEU A 119 -2.76 -7.99 27.95
CA LEU A 119 -2.25 -6.98 28.87
C LEU A 119 -2.11 -5.59 28.22
N THR A 120 -1.64 -5.53 26.97
CA THR A 120 -1.56 -4.25 26.23
C THR A 120 -2.94 -3.68 25.91
N ALA A 121 -3.94 -4.53 25.68
CA ALA A 121 -5.31 -4.10 25.43
C ALA A 121 -6.05 -3.69 26.71
N SER A 122 -5.69 -4.28 27.85
CA SER A 122 -6.27 -3.99 29.17
C SER A 122 -5.66 -2.76 29.86
N ARG A 123 -4.62 -2.13 29.28
CA ARG A 123 -3.96 -0.99 29.90
C ARG A 123 -4.89 0.24 29.86
N PRO A 124 -5.30 0.80 31.01
CA PRO A 124 -6.10 2.02 31.00
C PRO A 124 -5.32 3.17 30.36
N PRO A 125 -5.99 4.12 29.68
CA PRO A 125 -5.34 5.30 29.15
C PRO A 125 -4.62 6.03 30.29
N ALA A 126 -3.40 6.51 30.02
CA ALA A 126 -2.65 7.27 31.01
C ALA A 126 -3.47 8.51 31.41
N GLN A 127 -3.73 8.68 32.71
CA GLN A 127 -4.39 9.89 33.20
C GLN A 127 -3.47 11.09 32.90
N PRO A 128 -4.02 12.21 32.38
CA PRO A 128 -3.22 13.40 32.15
C PRO A 128 -2.63 13.85 33.48
N VAL A 129 -1.32 14.12 33.48
CA VAL A 129 -0.62 14.66 34.65
C VAL A 129 -1.20 16.05 34.91
N THR A 130 -2.03 16.18 35.93
CA THR A 130 -2.53 17.48 36.37
C THR A 130 -1.32 18.29 36.82
N ALA A 131 -0.95 19.31 36.04
CA ALA A 131 0.02 20.30 36.48
C ALA A 131 -0.53 20.97 37.73
N GLY A 132 0.04 20.62 38.88
CA GLY A 132 -0.29 21.23 40.15
C GLY A 132 0.02 22.71 40.09
N GLN A 133 -1.00 23.53 40.33
CA GLN A 133 -0.87 24.92 40.67
C GLN A 133 -0.12 25.03 42.01
N ALA A 134 0.94 25.83 42.03
CA ALA A 134 1.50 26.45 43.22
C ALA A 134 1.73 27.94 42.88
#